data_AF-A0A662LKW4-F1
#
_entry.id   AF-A0A662LKW4-F1
#
_cell.length_a   1.000
_cell.length_b   1.000
_cell.length_c   1.000
_cell.angle_alpha   90.00
_cell.angle_beta   90.00
_cell.angle_gamma   90.00
#
_symmetry.space_group_name_H-M   'P 1'
#
loop_
_entity.id
_entity.type
_entity.pdbx_description
1 polymer ?
#
loop_
_entity_poly.entity_id
_entity_poly.type
_entity_poly.pdbx_seq_one_letter_code
_entity_poly.pdbx_strand_id
1 'polypeptide(L)'
;MTGLNKPISGLWGKNNLEIYFETEELDKQFKKLKDEKIDFVHSIIEQPWGQRCFRVYDPDQHIVEFGEPMHIVVLRYHENGMDVKEINKKTLMPINIINKIIGI
;
A
#
# COMPACT_ATOMS: atom_id res chain seq x y z
N MET A 1 -24.03 26.06 -17.37
CA MET A 1 -23.51 26.87 -16.24
C MET A 1 -24.41 26.63 -15.04
N THR A 2 -24.09 25.67 -14.18
CA THR A 2 -24.84 25.38 -12.94
C THR A 2 -24.20 26.16 -11.80
N GLY A 3 -24.97 27.07 -11.20
CA GLY A 3 -24.55 27.97 -10.13
C GLY A 3 -24.23 27.27 -8.81
N LEU A 4 -23.03 26.72 -8.70
CA LEU A 4 -22.41 26.42 -7.41
C LEU A 4 -21.50 27.59 -7.00
N ASN A 5 -22.11 28.75 -6.71
CA ASN A 5 -21.45 29.87 -6.03
C ASN A 5 -21.48 29.65 -4.50
N LYS A 6 -20.89 28.54 -4.06
CA LYS A 6 -20.41 28.40 -2.68
C LYS A 6 -19.04 27.74 -2.78
N PRO A 7 -17.98 28.31 -2.18
CA PRO A 7 -16.79 27.51 -1.95
C PRO A 7 -17.25 26.31 -1.13
N ILE A 8 -16.87 25.10 -1.55
CA ILE A 8 -17.03 23.91 -0.70
C ILE A 8 -16.08 24.16 0.47
N SER A 9 -16.57 24.84 1.51
CA SER A 9 -15.80 25.19 2.69
C SER A 9 -15.79 24.00 3.64
N GLY A 10 -14.97 23.03 3.31
CA GLY A 10 -14.43 22.04 4.23
C GLY A 10 -12.97 21.86 3.87
N LEU A 11 -12.09 21.69 4.87
CA LEU A 11 -10.74 21.20 4.62
C LEU A 11 -10.87 19.90 3.80
N TRP A 12 -10.33 19.90 2.59
CA TRP A 12 -10.08 18.68 1.82
C TRP A 12 -9.03 17.89 2.63
N GLY A 13 -9.02 16.56 2.51
CA GLY A 13 -8.13 15.74 3.34
C GLY A 13 -8.49 15.67 4.83
N LYS A 14 -9.54 14.90 5.18
CA LYS A 14 -9.99 14.69 6.58
C LYS A 14 -9.67 13.28 7.11
N ASN A 15 -8.63 12.64 6.58
CA ASN A 15 -8.28 11.25 6.90
C ASN A 15 -9.47 10.28 6.75
N ASN A 16 -10.38 10.58 5.82
CA ASN A 16 -11.63 9.86 5.61
C ASN A 16 -11.65 9.09 4.27
N LEU A 17 -10.60 9.25 3.47
CA LEU A 17 -10.39 8.57 2.19
C LEU A 17 -8.89 8.33 2.04
N GLU A 18 -8.54 7.13 1.59
CA GLU A 18 -7.19 6.80 1.13
C GLU A 18 -7.22 6.37 -0.34
N ILE A 19 -6.22 6.79 -1.11
CA ILE A 19 -6.00 6.33 -2.48
C ILE A 19 -4.85 5.33 -2.45
N TYR A 20 -5.13 4.10 -2.83
CA TYR A 20 -4.18 2.99 -2.73
C TYR A 20 -3.54 2.66 -4.07
N PHE A 21 -2.22 2.53 -4.06
CA PHE A 21 -1.40 2.08 -5.19
C PHE A 21 -0.49 0.93 -4.78
N GLU A 22 -0.14 0.09 -5.75
CA GLU A 22 0.86 -0.96 -5.59
C GLU A 22 2.13 -0.65 -6.38
N THR A 23 3.29 -0.98 -5.81
CA THR A 23 4.60 -0.81 -6.45
C THR A 23 5.57 -1.90 -6.02
N GLU A 24 6.23 -2.54 -6.98
CA GLU A 24 7.32 -3.49 -6.72
C GLU A 24 8.56 -2.79 -6.14
N GLU A 25 8.75 -1.51 -6.48
CA GLU A 25 9.89 -0.68 -6.09
C GLU A 25 9.60 0.18 -4.84
N LEU A 26 8.99 -0.41 -3.79
CA LEU A 26 8.50 0.34 -2.62
C LEU A 26 9.59 1.19 -1.96
N ASP A 27 10.74 0.58 -1.64
CA ASP A 27 11.87 1.25 -0.97
C ASP A 27 12.43 2.41 -1.80
N LYS A 28 12.44 2.26 -3.14
CA LYS A 28 12.87 3.31 -4.07
C LYS A 28 11.89 4.48 -4.09
N GLN A 29 10.58 4.22 -4.12
CA GLN A 29 9.57 5.29 -4.08
C GLN A 29 9.58 6.02 -2.73
N PHE A 30 9.68 5.27 -1.64
CA PHE A 30 9.80 5.84 -0.30
C PHE A 30 10.98 6.81 -0.21
N LYS A 31 12.17 6.38 -0.65
CA LYS A 31 13.36 7.23 -0.68
C LYS A 31 13.17 8.47 -1.54
N LYS A 32 12.64 8.30 -2.75
CA LYS A 32 12.38 9.41 -3.67
C LYS A 32 11.47 10.47 -3.03
N LEU A 33 10.34 10.07 -2.44
CA LEU A 33 9.41 11.01 -1.83
C LEU A 33 9.96 11.65 -0.55
N LYS A 34 10.81 10.93 0.20
CA LYS A 34 11.54 11.48 1.34
C LYS A 34 12.54 12.56 0.91
N ASP A 35 13.27 12.35 -0.18
CA ASP A 35 14.24 13.31 -0.73
C ASP A 35 13.55 14.57 -1.28
N GLU A 36 12.35 14.42 -1.84
CA GLU A 36 11.45 15.52 -2.27
C GLU A 36 10.73 16.23 -1.10
N LYS A 37 10.97 15.80 0.16
CA LYS A 37 10.38 16.37 1.38
C LYS A 37 8.84 16.35 1.40
N ILE A 38 8.24 15.29 0.87
CA ILE A 38 6.80 15.04 0.98
C ILE A 38 6.41 14.75 2.44
N ASP A 39 5.20 15.17 2.85
CA ASP A 39 4.67 14.90 4.18
C ASP A 39 4.19 13.45 4.32
N PHE A 40 4.73 12.73 5.29
CA PHE A 40 4.38 11.34 5.56
C PHE A 40 3.32 11.24 6.67
N VAL A 41 2.29 10.42 6.43
CA VAL A 41 1.39 9.94 7.49
C VAL A 41 2.16 8.96 8.38
N HIS A 42 2.86 8.01 7.76
CA HIS A 42 3.80 7.12 8.42
C HIS A 42 4.86 6.62 7.43
N SER A 43 6.03 6.24 7.96
CA SER A 43 7.08 5.56 7.19
C SER A 43 6.65 4.15 6.76
N ILE A 44 7.54 3.40 6.09
CA ILE A 44 7.26 2.00 5.75
C ILE A 44 6.95 1.21 7.04
N ILE A 45 5.78 0.57 7.05
CA ILE A 45 5.35 -0.38 8.09
C ILE A 45 4.92 -1.69 7.43
N GLU A 46 4.94 -2.78 8.19
CA GLU A 46 4.40 -4.07 7.77
C GLU A 46 3.00 -4.28 8.35
N GLN A 47 2.04 -4.60 7.48
CA GLN A 47 0.67 -4.93 7.85
C GLN A 47 0.57 -6.34 8.47
N PRO A 48 -0.50 -6.67 9.21
CA PRO A 48 -0.65 -7.99 9.85
C PRO A 48 -0.55 -9.18 8.86
N TRP A 49 -0.95 -8.98 7.61
CA TRP A 49 -0.88 -9.95 6.52
C TRP A 49 0.46 -9.95 5.76
N GLY A 50 1.45 -9.17 6.19
CA GLY A 50 2.82 -9.21 5.68
C GLY A 50 3.20 -8.18 4.64
N GLN A 51 2.23 -7.41 4.15
CA GLN A 51 2.46 -6.39 3.14
C GLN A 51 3.18 -5.19 3.74
N ARG A 52 4.27 -4.74 3.12
CA ARG A 52 4.88 -3.45 3.48
C ARG A 52 4.17 -2.32 2.74
N CYS A 53 3.89 -1.22 3.44
CA CYS A 53 3.37 0.00 2.82
C CYS A 53 3.80 1.26 3.57
N PHE A 54 3.76 2.41 2.89
CA PHE A 54 3.88 3.72 3.52
C PHE A 54 2.75 4.64 3.03
N ARG A 55 2.49 5.71 3.77
CA ARG A 55 1.46 6.69 3.45
C ARG A 55 1.99 8.10 3.48
N VAL A 56 1.55 8.89 2.51
CA VAL A 56 1.86 10.32 2.39
C VAL A 56 0.58 11.12 2.27
N TYR A 57 0.70 12.42 2.47
CA TYR A 57 -0.33 13.38 2.10
C TYR A 57 -0.03 13.93 0.70
N ASP A 58 -1.08 14.12 -0.11
CA ASP A 58 -1.01 14.99 -1.27
C ASP A 58 -1.10 16.48 -0.85
N PRO A 59 -0.93 17.45 -1.77
CA PRO A 59 -1.01 18.88 -1.44
C PRO A 59 -2.34 19.31 -0.81
N ASP A 60 -3.42 18.55 -1.01
CA ASP A 60 -4.77 18.79 -0.50
C ASP A 60 -5.09 17.94 0.75
N GLN A 61 -4.06 17.34 1.39
CA GLN A 61 -4.13 16.53 2.61
C GLN A 61 -4.91 15.20 2.47
N HIS A 62 -5.10 14.69 1.27
CA HIS A 62 -5.61 13.34 1.06
C HIS A 62 -4.53 12.29 1.33
N ILE A 63 -4.91 11.18 1.94
CA ILE A 63 -4.00 10.06 2.19
C ILE A 63 -3.76 9.30 0.88
N VAL A 64 -2.50 9.13 0.52
CA VAL A 64 -2.07 8.26 -0.58
C VAL A 64 -1.20 7.15 0.00
N GLU A 65 -1.60 5.89 -0.23
CA GLU A 65 -0.87 4.70 0.20
C GLU A 65 -0.13 4.07 -0.97
N PHE A 66 1.12 3.68 -0.71
CA PHE A 66 1.90 2.83 -1.59
C PHE A 66 2.21 1.52 -0.86
N GLY A 67 1.69 0.41 -1.37
CA GLY A 67 1.92 -0.93 -0.85
C GLY A 67 2.71 -1.82 -1.82
N GLU A 68 3.31 -2.87 -1.29
CA GLU A 68 3.83 -3.94 -2.15
C GLU A 68 2.69 -4.72 -2.80
N PRO A 69 2.81 -5.15 -4.07
CA PRO A 69 1.90 -6.12 -4.64
C PRO A 69 1.90 -7.41 -3.81
N MET A 70 0.71 -7.95 -3.55
CA MET A 70 0.60 -9.16 -2.70
C MET A 70 1.33 -10.39 -3.26
N HIS A 71 1.57 -10.45 -4.58
CA HIS A 71 2.36 -11.54 -5.16
C HIS A 71 3.84 -11.48 -4.74
N ILE A 72 4.41 -10.28 -4.58
CA ILE A 72 5.78 -10.09 -4.05
C ILE A 72 5.85 -10.51 -2.58
N VAL A 73 4.81 -10.23 -1.80
CA VAL A 73 4.70 -10.67 -0.40
C VAL A 73 4.72 -12.20 -0.32
N VAL A 74 3.92 -12.86 -1.17
CA VAL A 74 3.87 -14.33 -1.26
C VAL A 74 5.21 -14.91 -1.67
N LEU A 75 5.85 -14.36 -2.71
CA LEU A 75 7.17 -14.80 -3.16
C LEU A 75 8.22 -14.65 -2.05
N ARG A 76 8.27 -13.50 -1.37
CA ARG A 76 9.17 -13.27 -0.24
C ARG A 76 8.98 -14.31 0.87
N TYR A 77 7.73 -14.63 1.23
CA TYR A 77 7.48 -15.65 2.25
C TYR A 77 7.89 -17.04 1.81
N HIS A 78 7.67 -17.39 0.53
CA HIS A 78 8.11 -18.65 -0.03
C HIS A 78 9.65 -18.75 -0.06
N GLU A 79 10.35 -17.71 -0.49
CA GLU A 79 11.81 -17.62 -0.50
C GLU A 79 12.41 -17.72 0.91
N ASN A 80 11.69 -17.24 1.93
CA ASN A 80 12.05 -17.38 3.34
C ASN A 80 11.69 -18.76 3.94
N GLY A 81 11.22 -19.70 3.13
CA GLY A 81 11.00 -21.09 3.51
C GLY A 81 9.62 -21.40 4.10
N MET A 82 8.66 -20.47 4.04
CA MET A 82 7.28 -20.76 4.45
C MET A 82 6.59 -21.67 3.43
N ASP A 83 5.83 -22.65 3.93
CA ASP A 83 5.01 -23.50 3.07
C ASP A 83 3.70 -22.81 2.64
N VAL A 84 3.02 -23.39 1.66
CA VAL A 84 1.76 -22.85 1.10
C VAL A 84 0.67 -22.65 2.15
N LYS A 85 0.58 -23.53 3.15
CA LYS A 85 -0.44 -23.45 4.21
C LYS A 85 -0.09 -22.36 5.21
N GLU A 86 1.18 -22.18 5.53
CA GLU A 86 1.67 -21.09 6.36
C GLU A 86 1.44 -19.73 5.70
N ILE A 87 1.76 -19.62 4.40
CA ILE A 87 1.49 -18.41 3.60
C ILE A 87 -0.01 -18.13 3.55
N ASN A 88 -0.85 -19.14 3.31
CA ASN A 88 -2.31 -19.00 3.34
C ASN A 88 -2.81 -18.50 4.71
N LYS A 89 -2.32 -19.09 5.80
CA LYS A 89 -2.72 -18.69 7.16
C LYS A 89 -2.30 -17.25 7.48
N LYS A 90 -1.14 -16.81 6.99
CA LYS A 90 -0.59 -15.47 7.26
C LYS A 90 -1.25 -14.39 6.40
N THR A 91 -1.40 -14.64 5.10
CA THR A 91 -1.87 -13.65 4.12
C THR A 91 -3.38 -13.71 3.86
N LEU A 92 -4.03 -14.81 4.27
CA LEU A 92 -5.40 -15.18 3.91
C LEU A 92 -5.63 -15.35 2.40
N MET A 93 -4.55 -15.36 1.60
CA MET A 93 -4.65 -15.56 0.16
C MET A 93 -5.03 -17.01 -0.17
N PRO A 94 -5.97 -17.26 -1.08
CA PRO A 94 -6.38 -18.62 -1.44
C PRO A 94 -5.20 -19.47 -1.94
N ILE A 95 -5.14 -20.74 -1.51
CA ILE A 95 -4.07 -21.69 -1.83
C ILE A 95 -3.83 -21.81 -3.35
N ASN A 96 -4.89 -21.83 -4.15
CA ASN A 96 -4.78 -21.92 -5.60
C ASN A 96 -4.07 -20.69 -6.22
N ILE A 97 -4.22 -19.51 -5.62
CA ILE A 97 -3.53 -18.29 -6.06
C ILE A 97 -2.07 -18.33 -5.62
N ILE A 98 -1.80 -18.77 -4.38
CA ILE A 98 -0.44 -18.94 -3.87
C ILE A 98 0.36 -19.88 -4.78
N ASN A 99 -0.20 -21.07 -5.08
CA ASN A 99 0.43 -22.04 -5.98
C ASN A 99 0.76 -21.44 -7.35
N LYS A 100 -0.19 -20.69 -7.93
CA LYS A 100 0.02 -19.99 -9.20
C LYS A 100 1.14 -18.96 -9.13
N ILE A 101 1.30 -18.24 -8.02
CA ILE A 101 2.35 -17.23 -7.83
C ILE A 101 3.73 -17.90 -7.71
N ILE A 102 3.84 -18.99 -6.94
CA ILE A 102 5.13 -19.68 -6.72
C ILE A 102 5.48 -20.72 -7.80
N GLY A 103 4.57 -20.95 -8.76
CA GLY A 103 4.82 -21.79 -9.93
C GLY A 103 4.68 -23.30 -9.69
N ILE A 104 3.81 -23.72 -8.76
CA ILE A 104 3.52 -25.14 -8.47
C ILE A 104 2.08 -25.54 -8.74
#